data_AF-A0A973FRE3-F1
#
_entry.id   AF-A0A973FRE3-F1
#
_cell.length_a   1.000
_cell.length_b   1.000
_cell.length_c   1.000
_cell.angle_alpha   90.00
_cell.angle_beta   90.00
_cell.angle_gamma   90.00
#
_symmetry.space_group_name_H-M   'P 1'
#
loop_
_entity.id
_entity.type
_entity.pdbx_description
1 polymer ?
#
loop_
_entity_poly.entity_id
_entity_poly.type
_entity_poly.pdbx_seq_one_letter_code
_entity_poly.pdbx_strand_id
1 'polypeptide(L)'
;MRFVFLTTQDNYTLGLRNAAATISREYKIDLTVGVYMTSEISDPAMRRRLEEDLARADFIFGSMVFGEAIVRPLEEHLSKATCPICIIISNPALLRQTRIGKFNLGKVGDGSEKEGHKGILQSLRPKHGHGEVSRQMNMVQGLTKILKFLPGRFRDLHTYVVAHQFWMHNTPKNIERMLCLLIERYVPGYKGKLPVEDMDIYPDVALWHPDAPKPFTDMKSYQKWQKSRKLKLDKGVAGLLSLRVIVLGNNVAHLAALVRGLEKRGVEARVAYTAGLDGRPAINTFFAHQVDSHNGEGKHTEPLIDLLATTSGYALVGGMAQSKPDEARAAMEALNVPFLQDIPLV
;
A
#
# COMPACT_ATOMS: atom_id res chain seq x y z
N MET A 1 12.06 20.47 -9.92
CA MET A 1 11.55 19.16 -10.36
C MET A 1 10.18 18.91 -9.74
N ARG A 2 9.18 18.51 -10.52
CA ARG A 2 7.80 18.32 -10.08
C ARG A 2 7.32 16.89 -10.36
N PHE A 3 6.95 16.19 -9.29
CA PHE A 3 6.30 14.88 -9.37
C PHE A 3 4.82 15.03 -9.04
N VAL A 4 3.95 14.46 -9.86
CA VAL A 4 2.50 14.47 -9.65
C VAL A 4 2.03 13.06 -9.34
N PHE A 5 1.32 12.89 -8.22
CA PHE A 5 0.74 11.65 -7.76
C PHE A 5 -0.80 11.72 -7.81
N LEU A 6 -1.41 10.75 -8.47
CA LEU A 6 -2.86 10.58 -8.59
C LEU A 6 -3.30 9.36 -7.77
N THR A 7 -4.15 9.54 -6.77
CA THR A 7 -4.61 8.41 -5.94
C THR A 7 -5.98 8.60 -5.33
N THR A 8 -6.60 7.52 -4.86
CA THR A 8 -7.84 7.54 -4.05
C THR A 8 -7.58 7.52 -2.55
N GLN A 9 -6.34 7.29 -2.10
CA GLN A 9 -5.99 7.13 -0.69
C GLN A 9 -5.08 8.26 -0.20
N ASP A 10 -5.43 8.87 0.92
CA ASP A 10 -4.71 10.00 1.51
C ASP A 10 -3.40 9.60 2.22
N ASN A 11 -3.34 8.35 2.68
CA ASN A 11 -2.29 7.75 3.49
C ASN A 11 -0.87 7.80 2.88
N TYR A 12 -0.72 8.07 1.58
CA TYR A 12 0.58 8.27 0.94
C TYR A 12 1.10 9.71 1.03
N THR A 13 0.22 10.69 1.26
CA THR A 13 0.52 12.13 1.09
C THR A 13 1.66 12.58 2.00
N LEU A 14 1.58 12.26 3.29
CA LEU A 14 2.59 12.63 4.27
C LEU A 14 3.94 11.96 3.95
N GLY A 15 3.93 10.66 3.63
CA GLY A 15 5.13 9.91 3.28
C GLY A 15 5.84 10.46 2.05
N LEU A 16 5.08 10.78 0.98
CA LEU A 16 5.61 11.38 -0.24
C LEU A 16 6.22 12.76 0.00
N ARG A 17 5.54 13.63 0.74
CA ARG A 17 6.03 14.98 1.07
C ARG A 17 7.30 14.93 1.92
N ASN A 18 7.33 14.06 2.93
CA ASN A 18 8.51 13.89 3.78
C ASN A 18 9.70 13.32 3.00
N ALA A 19 9.48 12.32 2.15
CA ALA A 19 10.51 11.77 1.29
C ALA A 19 11.07 12.85 0.33
N ALA A 20 10.19 13.63 -0.32
CA ALA A 20 10.61 14.72 -1.19
C ALA A 20 11.46 15.77 -0.46
N ALA A 21 11.07 16.16 0.76
CA ALA A 21 11.82 17.10 1.58
C ALA A 21 13.19 16.54 2.00
N THR A 22 13.26 15.27 2.38
CA THR A 22 14.52 14.59 2.72
C THR A 22 15.47 14.53 1.53
N ILE A 23 14.99 14.07 0.37
CA ILE A 23 15.79 14.01 -0.85
C ILE A 23 16.29 15.40 -1.24
N SER A 24 15.42 16.41 -1.18
CA SER A 24 15.80 17.80 -1.51
C SER A 24 16.93 18.31 -0.63
N ARG A 25 16.84 18.05 0.68
CA ARG A 25 17.85 18.47 1.67
C ARG A 25 19.18 17.75 1.50
N GLU A 26 19.13 16.44 1.29
CA GLU A 26 20.29 15.54 1.24
C GLU A 26 21.08 15.68 -0.06
N TYR A 27 20.38 15.66 -1.20
CA TYR A 27 21.00 15.66 -2.52
C TYR A 27 21.05 17.04 -3.19
N LYS A 28 20.59 18.08 -2.48
CA LYS A 28 20.55 19.48 -2.96
C LYS A 28 19.79 19.61 -4.28
N ILE A 29 18.63 18.94 -4.34
CA ILE A 29 17.74 18.98 -5.51
C ILE A 29 16.47 19.73 -5.13
N ASP A 30 15.89 20.47 -6.07
CA ASP A 30 14.57 21.09 -5.88
C ASP A 30 13.49 20.10 -6.31
N LEU A 31 13.02 19.26 -5.39
CA LEU A 31 11.95 18.27 -5.63
C LEU A 31 10.65 18.70 -4.94
N THR A 32 9.61 18.87 -5.74
CA THR A 32 8.24 19.15 -5.29
C THR A 32 7.32 17.99 -5.65
N VAL A 33 6.43 17.63 -4.73
CA VAL A 33 5.42 16.58 -4.93
C VAL A 33 4.01 17.15 -4.80
N GLY A 34 3.22 17.05 -5.86
CA GLY A 34 1.79 17.29 -5.86
C GLY A 34 1.06 15.97 -5.68
N VAL A 35 0.22 15.84 -4.66
CA VAL A 35 -0.62 14.65 -4.43
C VAL A 35 -2.07 15.07 -4.58
N TYR A 36 -2.77 14.45 -5.51
CA TYR A 36 -4.14 14.78 -5.87
C TYR A 36 -5.03 13.58 -5.62
N MET A 37 -5.98 13.76 -4.71
CA MET A 37 -6.99 12.77 -4.44
C MET A 37 -8.10 12.84 -5.47
N THR A 38 -8.50 11.69 -6.00
CA THR A 38 -9.54 11.66 -7.04
C THR A 38 -10.89 12.19 -6.54
N SER A 39 -11.18 12.04 -5.24
CA SER A 39 -12.37 12.61 -4.59
C SER A 39 -12.44 14.14 -4.66
N GLU A 40 -11.29 14.81 -4.76
CA GLU A 40 -11.18 16.27 -4.75
C GLU A 40 -11.17 16.87 -6.16
N ILE A 41 -11.11 16.04 -7.22
CA ILE A 41 -11.04 16.52 -8.61
C ILE A 41 -12.35 17.18 -9.07
N SER A 42 -13.46 16.95 -8.36
CA SER A 42 -14.73 17.64 -8.60
C SER A 42 -14.68 19.13 -8.23
N ASP A 43 -13.77 19.56 -7.36
CA ASP A 43 -13.55 20.98 -7.07
C ASP A 43 -12.85 21.66 -8.26
N PRO A 44 -13.47 22.69 -8.89
CA PRO A 44 -12.89 23.41 -10.02
C PRO A 44 -11.50 24.00 -9.74
N ALA A 45 -11.23 24.45 -8.51
CA ALA A 45 -9.93 25.02 -8.15
C ALA A 45 -8.86 23.94 -8.06
N MET A 46 -9.17 22.79 -7.44
CA MET A 46 -8.27 21.63 -7.42
C MET A 46 -8.03 21.07 -8.81
N ARG A 47 -9.07 20.98 -9.64
CA ARG A 47 -8.95 20.55 -11.03
C ARG A 47 -8.00 21.44 -11.82
N ARG A 48 -8.16 22.77 -11.76
CA ARG A 48 -7.26 23.70 -12.45
C ARG A 48 -5.81 23.54 -11.98
N ARG A 49 -5.58 23.43 -10.67
CA ARG A 49 -4.24 23.19 -10.11
C ARG A 49 -3.64 21.88 -10.62
N LEU A 50 -4.44 20.82 -10.70
CA LEU A 50 -4.01 19.53 -11.24
C LEU A 50 -3.61 19.65 -12.71
N GLU A 51 -4.42 20.31 -13.54
CA GLU A 51 -4.14 20.51 -14.96
C GLU A 51 -2.83 21.30 -15.17
N GLU A 52 -2.61 22.36 -14.40
CA GLU A 52 -1.37 23.16 -14.41
C GLU A 52 -0.14 22.33 -13.98
N ASP A 53 -0.29 21.49 -12.95
CA ASP A 53 0.80 20.64 -12.45
C ASP A 53 1.13 19.49 -13.41
N LEU A 54 0.11 18.87 -14.03
CA LEU A 54 0.31 17.83 -15.05
C LEU A 54 1.06 18.38 -16.28
N ALA A 55 0.76 19.61 -16.70
CA ALA A 55 1.42 20.24 -17.84
C ALA A 55 2.92 20.53 -17.58
N ARG A 56 3.31 20.66 -16.31
CA ARG A 56 4.68 21.00 -15.87
C ARG A 56 5.40 19.85 -15.17
N ALA A 57 4.81 18.65 -15.15
CA ALA A 57 5.36 17.52 -14.43
C ALA A 57 6.65 17.02 -15.09
N ASP A 58 7.63 16.67 -14.26
CA ASP A 58 8.82 15.92 -14.68
C ASP A 58 8.59 14.40 -14.58
N PHE A 59 7.59 13.99 -13.79
CA PHE A 59 7.15 12.60 -13.67
C PHE A 59 5.70 12.54 -13.16
N ILE A 60 4.88 11.65 -13.73
CA ILE A 60 3.52 11.40 -13.26
C ILE A 60 3.39 9.96 -12.77
N PHE A 61 2.83 9.79 -11.57
CA PHE A 61 2.53 8.49 -10.98
C PHE A 61 1.04 8.40 -10.62
N GLY A 62 0.40 7.26 -10.88
CA GLY A 62 -1.01 7.07 -10.54
C GLY A 62 -1.32 5.69 -9.99
N SER A 63 -2.19 5.61 -8.99
CA SER A 63 -2.60 4.35 -8.36
C SER A 63 -4.04 4.39 -7.84
N MET A 64 -4.80 3.32 -8.06
CA MET A 64 -6.17 3.14 -7.58
C MET A 64 -7.18 4.16 -8.13
N VAL A 65 -7.04 4.54 -9.42
CA VAL A 65 -7.96 5.48 -10.10
C VAL A 65 -8.92 4.71 -11.02
N PHE A 66 -10.20 4.61 -10.65
CA PHE A 66 -11.17 3.76 -11.37
C PHE A 66 -12.41 4.48 -11.94
N GLY A 67 -12.86 5.58 -11.34
CA GLY A 67 -14.13 6.22 -11.69
C GLY A 67 -14.13 6.89 -13.08
N GLU A 68 -15.07 6.53 -13.95
CA GLU A 68 -15.15 7.00 -15.35
C GLU A 68 -15.15 8.53 -15.49
N ALA A 69 -15.87 9.23 -14.61
CA ALA A 69 -15.93 10.69 -14.59
C ALA A 69 -14.55 11.36 -14.39
N ILE A 70 -13.62 10.62 -13.79
CA ILE A 70 -12.26 11.08 -13.48
C ILE A 70 -11.27 10.53 -14.51
N VAL A 71 -11.50 9.30 -14.97
CA VAL A 71 -10.64 8.60 -15.94
C VAL A 71 -10.58 9.34 -17.27
N ARG A 72 -11.72 9.73 -17.87
CA ARG A 72 -11.72 10.35 -19.20
C ARG A 72 -10.97 11.69 -19.25
N PRO A 73 -11.23 12.65 -18.34
CA PRO A 73 -10.48 13.90 -18.33
C PRO A 73 -8.98 13.66 -18.10
N LEU A 74 -8.62 12.75 -17.19
CA LEU A 74 -7.22 12.42 -16.96
C LEU A 74 -6.57 11.80 -18.20
N GLU A 75 -7.24 10.89 -18.90
CA GLU A 75 -6.70 10.28 -20.11
C GLU A 75 -6.30 11.33 -21.16
N GLU A 76 -7.14 12.34 -21.38
CA GLU A 76 -6.83 13.43 -22.31
C GLU A 76 -5.58 14.21 -21.89
N HIS A 77 -5.45 14.54 -20.59
CA HIS A 77 -4.28 15.27 -20.08
C HIS A 77 -3.01 14.42 -20.13
N LEU A 78 -3.11 13.17 -19.67
CA LEU A 78 -2.01 12.22 -19.69
C LEU A 78 -1.58 11.90 -21.12
N SER A 79 -2.45 11.96 -22.14
CA SER A 79 -2.04 11.75 -23.54
C SER A 79 -1.14 12.88 -24.06
N LYS A 80 -1.29 14.10 -23.54
CA LYS A 80 -0.54 15.30 -23.97
C LYS A 80 0.78 15.48 -23.21
N ALA A 81 0.92 14.87 -22.04
CA ALA A 81 2.13 15.01 -21.22
C ALA A 81 3.37 14.43 -21.95
N THR A 82 4.52 15.09 -21.83
CA THR A 82 5.77 14.63 -22.46
C THR A 82 6.69 13.90 -21.49
N CYS A 83 6.42 14.02 -20.19
CA CYS A 83 7.18 13.35 -19.14
C CYS A 83 6.88 11.84 -19.06
N PRO A 84 7.71 11.07 -18.35
CA PRO A 84 7.41 9.70 -17.98
C PRO A 84 6.11 9.59 -17.15
N ILE A 85 5.34 8.53 -17.38
CA ILE A 85 4.09 8.23 -16.69
C ILE A 85 4.10 6.78 -16.21
N CYS A 86 3.85 6.56 -14.94
CA CYS A 86 3.70 5.23 -14.35
C CYS A 86 2.34 5.10 -13.66
N ILE A 87 1.39 4.41 -14.31
CA ILE A 87 0.07 4.13 -13.74
C ILE A 87 -0.02 2.66 -13.33
N ILE A 88 -0.40 2.42 -12.09
CA ILE A 88 -0.53 1.09 -11.49
C ILE A 88 -1.94 0.92 -10.94
N ILE A 89 -2.41 -0.32 -10.80
CA ILE A 89 -3.64 -0.71 -10.07
C ILE A 89 -4.81 0.26 -10.32
N SER A 90 -5.13 0.57 -11.59
CA SER A 90 -6.10 1.61 -11.98
C SER A 90 -6.95 1.15 -13.16
N ASN A 91 -7.85 2.00 -13.65
CA ASN A 91 -8.66 1.75 -14.85
C ASN A 91 -7.76 1.39 -16.05
N PRO A 92 -8.13 0.38 -16.87
CA PRO A 92 -7.40 -0.01 -18.07
C PRO A 92 -7.01 1.12 -19.03
N ALA A 93 -7.87 2.14 -19.19
CA ALA A 93 -7.56 3.31 -20.03
C ALA A 93 -6.34 4.08 -19.50
N LEU A 94 -6.29 4.33 -18.18
CA LEU A 94 -5.15 4.98 -17.55
C LEU A 94 -3.91 4.08 -17.52
N LEU A 95 -4.07 2.77 -17.29
CA LEU A 95 -2.94 1.83 -17.33
C LEU A 95 -2.20 1.89 -18.68
N ARG A 96 -2.94 1.98 -19.79
CA ARG A 96 -2.36 2.12 -21.14
C ARG A 96 -1.52 3.40 -21.33
N GLN A 97 -1.73 4.43 -20.51
CA GLN A 97 -0.93 5.67 -20.54
C GLN A 97 0.48 5.48 -19.98
N THR A 98 0.78 4.35 -19.32
CA THR A 98 2.10 4.06 -18.76
C THR A 98 3.19 4.06 -19.83
N ARG A 99 4.17 4.94 -19.65
CA ARG A 99 5.38 5.09 -20.46
C ARG A 99 6.56 5.52 -19.58
N ILE A 100 7.52 4.62 -19.39
CA ILE A 100 8.76 4.89 -18.66
C ILE A 100 9.95 4.37 -19.46
N GLY A 101 10.89 5.25 -19.81
CA GLY A 101 12.01 4.90 -20.69
C GLY A 101 11.55 4.26 -22.01
N LYS A 102 12.00 3.04 -22.27
CA LYS A 102 11.63 2.23 -23.45
C LYS A 102 10.41 1.35 -23.23
N PHE A 103 9.86 1.30 -22.00
CA PHE A 103 8.64 0.55 -21.70
C PHE A 103 7.40 1.42 -21.89
N ASN A 104 6.47 0.96 -22.72
CA ASN A 104 5.18 1.58 -22.94
C ASN A 104 4.12 0.47 -22.91
N LEU A 105 3.19 0.54 -21.95
CA LEU A 105 2.17 -0.48 -21.75
C LEU A 105 1.04 -0.39 -22.79
N GLY A 106 0.77 0.80 -23.33
CA GLY A 106 -0.19 1.01 -24.41
C GLY A 106 0.21 0.33 -25.73
N LYS A 107 1.52 0.16 -25.98
CA LYS A 107 2.08 -0.51 -27.17
C LYS A 107 2.26 -2.03 -27.02
N VAL A 108 1.90 -2.59 -25.86
CA VAL A 108 2.02 -4.03 -25.60
C VAL A 108 0.92 -4.77 -26.34
N GLY A 109 1.31 -5.66 -27.26
CA GLY A 109 0.38 -6.47 -28.06
C GLY A 109 0.08 -5.95 -29.47
N ASP A 110 0.68 -4.83 -29.91
CA ASP A 110 0.49 -4.26 -31.26
C ASP A 110 1.31 -4.99 -32.36
N GLY A 111 1.65 -6.26 -32.16
CA GLY A 111 2.35 -7.10 -33.15
C GLY A 111 3.84 -6.82 -33.36
N SER A 112 4.40 -5.74 -32.81
CA SER A 112 5.81 -5.33 -32.97
C SER A 112 6.82 -6.06 -32.06
N GLU A 113 6.42 -7.15 -31.40
CA GLU A 113 7.20 -7.80 -30.35
C GLU A 113 7.98 -9.02 -30.87
N LYS A 114 9.28 -9.10 -30.53
CA LYS A 114 10.14 -10.26 -30.84
C LYS A 114 9.57 -11.53 -30.20
N GLU A 115 9.56 -12.64 -30.94
CA GLU A 115 8.83 -13.87 -30.59
C GLU A 115 9.11 -14.43 -29.18
N GLY A 116 10.35 -14.36 -28.70
CA GLY A 116 10.75 -14.93 -27.41
C GLY A 116 10.20 -14.23 -26.15
N HIS A 117 9.59 -13.04 -26.28
CA HIS A 117 9.12 -12.26 -25.11
C HIS A 117 7.63 -11.90 -25.15
N LYS A 118 6.91 -12.37 -26.17
CA LYS A 118 5.47 -12.13 -26.33
C LYS A 118 4.66 -12.60 -25.12
N GLY A 119 4.97 -13.76 -24.55
CA GLY A 119 4.21 -14.32 -23.42
C GLY A 119 4.22 -13.47 -22.16
N ILE A 120 5.40 -12.95 -21.76
CA ILE A 120 5.53 -12.08 -20.59
C ILE A 120 4.78 -10.76 -20.84
N LEU A 121 5.01 -10.12 -21.99
CA LEU A 121 4.41 -8.82 -22.32
C LEU A 121 2.89 -8.93 -22.47
N GLN A 122 2.39 -9.94 -23.19
CA GLN A 122 0.94 -10.18 -23.32
C GLN A 122 0.25 -10.41 -21.98
N SER A 123 0.93 -11.02 -20.99
CA SER A 123 0.36 -11.20 -19.65
C SER A 123 0.13 -9.88 -18.90
N LEU A 124 0.85 -8.80 -19.27
CA LEU A 124 0.70 -7.45 -18.72
C LEU A 124 -0.48 -6.67 -19.32
N ARG A 125 -0.92 -7.02 -20.54
CA ARG A 125 -1.88 -6.21 -21.33
C ARG A 125 -3.17 -5.93 -20.55
N PRO A 126 -3.55 -4.67 -20.24
CA PRO A 126 -4.76 -4.35 -19.48
C PRO A 126 -6.02 -4.93 -20.13
N LYS A 127 -6.80 -5.70 -19.35
CA LYS A 127 -8.08 -6.27 -19.78
C LYS A 127 -9.24 -5.52 -19.11
N HIS A 128 -10.36 -5.41 -19.81
CA HIS A 128 -11.60 -4.88 -19.23
C HIS A 128 -12.29 -6.02 -18.46
N GLY A 129 -12.69 -5.76 -17.21
CA GLY A 129 -13.43 -6.71 -16.38
C GLY A 129 -13.06 -6.71 -14.89
N HIS A 130 -13.84 -7.44 -14.09
CA HIS A 130 -13.54 -7.66 -12.67
C HIS A 130 -12.29 -8.54 -12.53
N GLY A 131 -11.26 -8.06 -11.81
CA GLY A 131 -10.05 -8.84 -11.50
C GLY A 131 -8.71 -8.26 -11.97
N GLU A 132 -8.68 -7.09 -12.62
CA GLU A 132 -7.42 -6.46 -13.06
C GLU A 132 -6.44 -6.20 -11.90
N VAL A 133 -6.94 -5.82 -10.73
CA VAL A 133 -6.16 -5.64 -9.50
C VAL A 133 -5.44 -6.95 -9.11
N SER A 134 -6.18 -8.06 -9.04
CA SER A 134 -5.63 -9.38 -8.70
C SER A 134 -4.60 -9.85 -9.73
N ARG A 135 -4.83 -9.55 -11.01
CA ARG A 135 -3.90 -9.89 -12.09
C ARG A 135 -2.57 -9.15 -11.96
N GLN A 136 -2.62 -7.84 -11.70
CA GLN A 136 -1.41 -7.06 -11.45
C GLN A 136 -0.68 -7.52 -10.20
N MET A 137 -1.42 -7.96 -9.17
CA MET A 137 -0.81 -8.51 -7.97
C MET A 137 0.00 -9.79 -8.26
N ASN A 138 -0.59 -10.73 -9.01
CA ASN A 138 0.10 -11.96 -9.42
C ASN A 138 1.32 -11.66 -10.30
N MET A 139 1.19 -10.69 -11.21
CA MET A 139 2.27 -10.20 -12.06
C MET A 139 3.45 -9.65 -11.23
N VAL A 140 3.15 -8.84 -10.21
CA VAL A 140 4.16 -8.27 -9.31
C VAL A 140 4.91 -9.33 -8.52
N GLN A 141 4.24 -10.41 -8.11
CA GLN A 141 4.87 -11.53 -7.41
C GLN A 141 5.74 -12.39 -8.34
N GLY A 142 5.36 -12.55 -9.61
CA GLY A 142 6.03 -13.47 -10.55
C GLY A 142 7.23 -12.89 -11.30
N LEU A 143 7.29 -11.57 -11.52
CA LEU A 143 8.24 -10.97 -12.48
C LEU A 143 9.56 -10.46 -11.88
N THR A 144 9.71 -10.43 -10.56
CA THR A 144 10.91 -9.85 -9.91
C THR A 144 12.18 -10.67 -10.08
N LYS A 145 12.08 -12.00 -10.13
CA LYS A 145 13.28 -12.87 -10.14
C LYS A 145 13.99 -12.94 -11.50
N ILE A 146 13.30 -12.62 -12.60
CA ILE A 146 13.79 -12.88 -13.96
C ILE A 146 14.37 -11.61 -14.62
N LEU A 147 13.97 -10.41 -14.19
CA LEU A 147 14.15 -9.19 -14.98
C LEU A 147 15.27 -8.24 -14.54
N LYS A 148 15.90 -8.42 -13.36
CA LYS A 148 16.85 -7.44 -12.78
C LYS A 148 18.09 -7.17 -13.65
N PHE A 149 18.51 -8.14 -14.48
CA PHE A 149 19.75 -8.06 -15.27
C PHE A 149 19.56 -7.76 -16.78
N LEU A 150 18.33 -7.53 -17.24
CA LEU A 150 18.06 -7.35 -18.67
C LEU A 150 18.09 -5.87 -19.08
N PRO A 151 18.81 -5.48 -20.15
CA PRO A 151 18.91 -4.09 -20.59
C PRO A 151 17.66 -3.60 -21.35
N GLY A 152 17.60 -2.28 -21.56
CA GLY A 152 16.58 -1.64 -22.40
C GLY A 152 15.16 -1.77 -21.84
N ARG A 153 14.20 -2.19 -22.68
CA ARG A 153 12.78 -2.28 -22.32
C ARG A 153 12.51 -3.16 -21.10
N PHE A 154 13.30 -4.21 -20.88
CA PHE A 154 13.13 -5.10 -19.72
C PHE A 154 13.55 -4.47 -18.40
N ARG A 155 14.59 -3.62 -18.42
CA ARG A 155 14.98 -2.82 -17.26
C ARG A 155 13.86 -1.86 -16.86
N ASP A 156 13.20 -1.27 -17.84
CA ASP A 156 12.09 -0.34 -17.61
C ASP A 156 10.82 -1.08 -17.16
N LEU A 157 10.54 -2.27 -17.72
CA LEU A 157 9.51 -3.17 -17.22
C LEU A 157 9.79 -3.61 -15.76
N HIS A 158 11.03 -3.95 -15.44
CA HIS A 158 11.42 -4.25 -14.06
C HIS A 158 11.16 -3.04 -13.15
N THR A 159 11.44 -1.83 -13.62
CA THR A 159 11.16 -0.60 -12.86
C THR A 159 9.67 -0.40 -12.63
N TYR A 160 8.84 -0.68 -13.65
CA TYR A 160 7.37 -0.70 -13.50
C TYR A 160 6.96 -1.68 -12.38
N VAL A 161 7.43 -2.93 -12.42
CA VAL A 161 7.13 -3.95 -11.40
C VAL A 161 7.59 -3.51 -10.00
N VAL A 162 8.83 -3.03 -9.88
CA VAL A 162 9.40 -2.55 -8.61
C VAL A 162 8.64 -1.34 -8.06
N ALA A 163 8.17 -0.43 -8.92
CA ALA A 163 7.35 0.69 -8.49
C ALA A 163 6.00 0.25 -7.88
N HIS A 164 5.40 -0.85 -8.36
CA HIS A 164 4.22 -1.44 -7.68
C HIS A 164 4.59 -1.94 -6.29
N GLN A 165 5.72 -2.63 -6.17
CA GLN A 165 6.15 -3.18 -4.89
C GLN A 165 6.43 -2.08 -3.87
N PHE A 166 7.13 -1.02 -4.27
CA PHE A 166 7.36 0.14 -3.42
C PHE A 166 6.05 0.78 -2.98
N TRP A 167 5.10 0.93 -3.90
CA TRP A 167 3.79 1.47 -3.58
C TRP A 167 3.03 0.58 -2.56
N MET A 168 3.18 -0.74 -2.65
CA MET A 168 2.57 -1.67 -1.69
C MET A 168 3.28 -1.76 -0.33
N HIS A 169 4.58 -1.49 -0.28
CA HIS A 169 5.40 -1.50 0.93
C HIS A 169 5.87 -0.08 1.24
N ASN A 170 4.91 0.83 1.37
CA ASN A 170 5.09 2.28 1.41
C ASN A 170 5.63 2.85 2.74
N THR A 171 6.66 2.23 3.34
CA THR A 171 7.39 2.89 4.43
C THR A 171 8.02 4.21 3.98
N PRO A 172 8.29 5.17 4.88
CA PRO A 172 9.00 6.40 4.54
C PRO A 172 10.28 6.15 3.74
N LYS A 173 11.08 5.15 4.14
CA LYS A 173 12.33 4.81 3.43
C LYS A 173 12.06 4.20 2.06
N ASN A 174 11.07 3.34 1.92
CA ASN A 174 10.70 2.75 0.63
C ASN A 174 10.13 3.80 -0.33
N ILE A 175 9.35 4.77 0.15
CA ILE A 175 8.87 5.89 -0.66
C ILE A 175 10.06 6.74 -1.14
N GLU A 176 11.02 7.04 -0.25
CA GLU A 176 12.25 7.75 -0.61
C GLU A 176 13.06 7.00 -1.67
N ARG A 177 13.31 5.70 -1.48
CA ARG A 177 13.99 4.83 -2.45
C ARG A 177 13.26 4.78 -3.78
N MET A 178 11.93 4.72 -3.77
CA MET A 178 11.11 4.77 -4.98
C MET A 178 11.31 6.08 -5.73
N LEU A 179 11.24 7.23 -5.05
CA LEU A 179 11.47 8.54 -5.65
C LEU A 179 12.89 8.63 -6.22
N CYS A 180 13.93 8.25 -5.45
CA CYS A 180 15.31 8.22 -5.93
C CYS A 180 15.47 7.34 -7.19
N LEU A 181 14.90 6.13 -7.20
CA LEU A 181 14.89 5.23 -8.35
C LEU A 181 14.27 5.88 -9.59
N LEU A 182 13.11 6.52 -9.44
CA LEU A 182 12.38 7.13 -10.56
C LEU A 182 13.11 8.36 -11.10
N ILE A 183 13.65 9.20 -10.20
CA ILE A 183 14.42 10.40 -10.58
C ILE A 183 15.71 10.00 -11.31
N GLU A 184 16.51 9.13 -10.71
CA GLU A 184 17.78 8.63 -11.25
C GLU A 184 17.62 8.09 -12.68
N ARG A 185 16.53 7.36 -12.93
CA ARG A 185 16.34 6.64 -14.19
C ARG A 185 15.65 7.46 -15.28
N TYR A 186 14.74 8.35 -14.91
CA TYR A 186 13.79 8.93 -15.87
C TYR A 186 13.76 10.45 -15.90
N VAL A 187 14.38 11.14 -14.94
CA VAL A 187 14.49 12.59 -14.99
C VAL A 187 15.83 12.99 -15.64
N PRO A 188 15.82 13.79 -16.73
CA PRO A 188 17.04 14.23 -17.38
C PRO A 188 18.01 14.93 -16.42
N GLY A 189 19.30 14.59 -16.53
CA GLY A 189 20.37 15.23 -15.75
C GLY A 189 20.57 14.67 -14.33
N TYR A 190 19.81 13.65 -13.91
CA TYR A 190 19.96 13.03 -12.58
C TYR A 190 20.63 11.66 -12.57
N LYS A 191 20.92 11.06 -13.72
CA LYS A 191 21.61 9.78 -13.79
C LYS A 191 22.97 9.82 -13.07
N GLY A 192 23.18 8.89 -12.14
CA GLY A 192 24.36 8.76 -11.30
C GLY A 192 24.36 9.66 -10.06
N LYS A 193 23.27 10.37 -9.76
CA LYS A 193 23.23 11.39 -8.69
C LYS A 193 22.45 10.95 -7.45
N LEU A 194 21.60 9.94 -7.56
CA LEU A 194 20.78 9.45 -6.46
C LEU A 194 21.01 7.94 -6.24
N PRO A 195 20.97 7.47 -4.99
CA PRO A 195 21.12 6.05 -4.72
C PRO A 195 19.93 5.26 -5.25
N VAL A 196 20.20 4.09 -5.81
CA VAL A 196 19.17 3.12 -6.22
C VAL A 196 19.31 1.88 -5.35
N GLU A 197 18.50 1.82 -4.31
CA GLU A 197 18.49 0.75 -3.33
C GLU A 197 17.31 -0.21 -3.54
N ASP A 198 17.49 -1.45 -3.10
CA ASP A 198 16.40 -2.41 -3.06
C ASP A 198 15.39 -2.03 -1.95
N MET A 199 14.13 -2.42 -2.13
CA MET A 199 13.05 -2.17 -1.19
C MET A 199 13.15 -3.05 0.05
N ASP A 200 12.79 -2.51 1.22
CA ASP A 200 12.56 -3.33 2.40
C ASP A 200 11.19 -4.03 2.32
N ILE A 201 11.17 -5.35 2.44
CA ILE A 201 9.93 -6.14 2.45
C ILE A 201 9.46 -6.32 3.90
N TYR A 202 8.17 -6.09 4.13
CA TYR A 202 7.54 -6.22 5.44
C TYR A 202 6.49 -7.33 5.41
N PRO A 203 6.27 -8.03 6.53
CA PRO A 203 5.25 -9.07 6.59
C PRO A 203 3.87 -8.48 6.31
N ASP A 204 2.99 -9.28 5.72
CA ASP A 204 1.62 -8.84 5.43
C ASP A 204 0.77 -8.70 6.70
N VAL A 205 1.13 -9.44 7.75
CA VAL A 205 0.43 -9.48 9.02
C VAL A 205 1.47 -9.51 10.13
N ALA A 206 1.39 -8.56 11.07
CA ALA A 206 2.25 -8.54 12.26
C ALA A 206 1.62 -7.75 13.40
N LEU A 207 2.08 -8.03 14.62
CA LEU A 207 1.83 -7.18 15.78
C LEU A 207 2.79 -6.00 15.80
N TRP A 208 2.27 -4.81 16.06
CA TRP A 208 3.04 -3.59 16.26
C TRP A 208 2.80 -3.05 17.67
N HIS A 209 3.82 -2.37 18.20
CA HIS A 209 3.71 -1.64 19.46
C HIS A 209 4.61 -0.39 19.40
N PRO A 210 4.19 0.79 19.92
CA PRO A 210 4.95 2.03 19.84
C PRO A 210 6.35 1.96 20.48
N ASP A 211 6.50 1.16 21.53
CA ASP A 211 7.77 1.00 22.25
C ASP A 211 8.58 -0.23 21.78
N ALA A 212 8.11 -0.98 20.77
CA ALA A 212 8.84 -2.12 20.22
C ALA A 212 9.79 -1.66 19.09
N PRO A 213 10.99 -2.27 18.97
CA PRO A 213 11.95 -1.87 17.94
C PRO A 213 11.52 -2.28 16.52
N LYS A 214 10.67 -3.30 16.39
CA LYS A 214 10.14 -3.80 15.12
C LYS A 214 8.82 -4.56 15.32
N PRO A 215 8.02 -4.74 14.26
CA PRO A 215 6.84 -5.61 14.32
C PRO A 215 7.18 -7.08 14.61
N PHE A 216 6.22 -7.82 15.17
CA PHE A 216 6.33 -9.24 15.50
C PHE A 216 5.46 -10.08 14.58
N THR A 217 6.06 -11.07 13.91
CA THR A 217 5.35 -11.97 12.98
C THR A 217 4.70 -13.16 13.67
N ASP A 218 4.92 -13.33 14.98
CA ASP A 218 4.41 -14.46 15.76
C ASP A 218 4.09 -14.03 17.20
N MET A 219 3.12 -14.70 17.82
CA MET A 219 2.67 -14.39 19.17
C MET A 219 3.76 -14.68 20.23
N LYS A 220 4.60 -15.70 20.01
CA LYS A 220 5.61 -16.10 21.00
C LYS A 220 6.69 -15.03 21.18
N SER A 221 7.16 -14.42 20.10
CA SER A 221 8.13 -13.33 20.14
C SER A 221 7.52 -12.07 20.76
N TYR A 222 6.27 -11.73 20.42
CA TYR A 222 5.53 -10.64 21.05
C TYR A 222 5.40 -10.84 22.57
N GLN A 223 4.93 -12.00 23.02
CA GLN A 223 4.75 -12.30 24.45
C GLN A 223 6.07 -12.26 25.22
N LYS A 224 7.17 -12.71 24.62
CA LYS A 224 8.51 -12.63 25.24
C LYS A 224 8.92 -11.18 25.47
N TRP A 225 8.72 -10.32 24.48
CA TRP A 225 9.00 -8.89 24.59
C TRP A 225 8.03 -8.20 25.58
N GLN A 226 6.74 -8.54 25.55
CA GLN A 226 5.76 -7.96 26.45
C GLN A 226 6.08 -8.26 27.92
N LYS A 227 6.48 -9.51 28.22
CA LYS A 227 6.95 -9.90 29.56
C LYS A 227 8.21 -9.14 30.01
N SER A 228 9.11 -8.79 29.08
CA SER A 228 10.34 -8.06 29.45
C SER A 228 10.10 -6.60 29.84
N ARG A 229 8.94 -6.03 29.49
CA ARG A 229 8.54 -4.67 29.90
C ARG A 229 8.16 -4.57 31.38
N LYS A 230 7.91 -5.70 32.06
CA LYS A 230 7.52 -5.76 33.47
C LYS A 230 6.33 -4.87 33.82
N LEU A 231 5.39 -4.71 32.88
CA LEU A 231 4.14 -3.98 33.10
C LEU A 231 3.06 -4.94 33.61
N LYS A 232 2.24 -4.46 34.55
CA LYS A 232 1.09 -5.21 35.06
C LYS A 232 -0.14 -4.87 34.22
N LEU A 233 -0.46 -5.74 33.25
CA LEU A 233 -1.59 -5.60 32.33
C LEU A 233 -2.53 -6.80 32.50
N ASP A 234 -3.22 -6.86 33.64
CA ASP A 234 -4.06 -7.98 34.06
C ASP A 234 -5.56 -7.68 34.01
N LYS A 235 -5.97 -6.55 33.44
CA LYS A 235 -7.38 -6.15 33.31
C LYS A 235 -8.01 -6.51 31.97
N GLY A 236 -7.39 -7.43 31.24
CA GLY A 236 -7.86 -7.92 29.94
C GLY A 236 -6.99 -7.47 28.77
N VAL A 237 -7.37 -7.90 27.58
CA VAL A 237 -6.64 -7.76 26.33
C VAL A 237 -7.53 -7.18 25.24
N ALA A 238 -7.14 -6.04 24.69
CA ALA A 238 -7.78 -5.43 23.53
C ALA A 238 -7.00 -5.77 22.25
N GLY A 239 -7.64 -6.46 21.30
CA GLY A 239 -7.16 -6.64 19.94
C GLY A 239 -7.54 -5.45 19.08
N LEU A 240 -6.54 -4.76 18.53
CA LEU A 240 -6.73 -3.57 17.70
C LEU A 240 -6.28 -3.88 16.27
N LEU A 241 -7.20 -3.85 15.30
CA LEU A 241 -6.89 -4.01 13.89
C LEU A 241 -6.55 -2.66 13.27
N SER A 242 -5.41 -2.60 12.59
CA SER A 242 -4.97 -1.43 11.83
C SER A 242 -4.48 -1.83 10.44
N LEU A 243 -4.12 -0.85 9.63
CA LEU A 243 -3.57 -1.10 8.30
C LEU A 243 -2.05 -1.02 8.32
N ARG A 244 -1.41 -1.90 7.57
CA ARG A 244 0.06 -1.93 7.42
C ARG A 244 0.59 -0.58 6.98
N VAL A 245 -0.10 0.08 6.05
CA VAL A 245 0.27 1.42 5.56
C VAL A 245 0.29 2.49 6.66
N ILE A 246 -0.61 2.43 7.64
CA ILE A 246 -0.62 3.41 8.75
C ILE A 246 0.61 3.20 9.62
N VAL A 247 0.87 1.93 9.99
CA VAL A 247 2.00 1.54 10.84
C VAL A 247 3.34 1.81 10.15
N LEU A 248 3.49 1.32 8.93
CA LEU A 248 4.71 1.42 8.14
C LEU A 248 4.97 2.85 7.66
N GLY A 249 3.92 3.62 7.37
CA GLY A 249 3.99 5.04 6.98
C GLY A 249 4.42 5.99 8.11
N ASN A 250 4.65 5.46 9.32
CA ASN A 250 4.95 6.22 10.53
C ASN A 250 3.86 7.25 10.90
N ASN A 251 2.62 7.04 10.44
CA ASN A 251 1.46 7.84 10.86
C ASN A 251 0.81 7.20 12.09
N VAL A 252 1.59 6.98 13.14
CA VAL A 252 1.22 6.10 14.26
C VAL A 252 0.93 6.84 15.56
N ALA A 253 0.94 8.18 15.56
CA ALA A 253 0.77 8.97 16.77
C ALA A 253 -0.55 8.65 17.50
N HIS A 254 -1.65 8.52 16.75
CA HIS A 254 -2.96 8.16 17.28
C HIS A 254 -2.99 6.71 17.82
N LEU A 255 -2.41 5.75 17.10
CA LEU A 255 -2.29 4.36 17.57
C LEU A 255 -1.44 4.27 18.84
N ALA A 256 -0.33 5.01 18.91
CA ALA A 256 0.54 5.07 20.08
C ALA A 256 -0.20 5.65 21.30
N ALA A 257 -1.00 6.70 21.10
CA ALA A 257 -1.83 7.28 22.15
C ALA A 257 -2.89 6.29 22.64
N LEU A 258 -3.55 5.57 21.74
CA LEU A 258 -4.54 4.54 22.07
C LEU A 258 -3.91 3.40 22.88
N VAL A 259 -2.80 2.84 22.41
CA VAL A 259 -2.05 1.77 23.11
C VAL A 259 -1.68 2.22 24.51
N ARG A 260 -1.00 3.36 24.65
CA ARG A 260 -0.56 3.87 25.95
C ARG A 260 -1.74 4.20 26.87
N GLY A 261 -2.86 4.66 26.31
CA GLY A 261 -4.10 4.93 27.04
C GLY A 261 -4.72 3.67 27.64
N LEU A 262 -4.75 2.56 26.91
CA LEU A 262 -5.21 1.25 27.36
C LEU A 262 -4.26 0.66 28.41
N GLU A 263 -2.95 0.69 28.13
CA GLU A 263 -1.94 0.14 29.04
C GLU A 263 -1.90 0.86 30.38
N LYS A 264 -2.06 2.20 30.39
CA LYS A 264 -2.20 2.98 31.63
C LYS A 264 -3.39 2.53 32.50
N ARG A 265 -4.42 1.93 31.88
CA ARG A 265 -5.60 1.40 32.58
C ARG A 265 -5.42 -0.05 33.02
N GLY A 266 -4.31 -0.70 32.65
CA GLY A 266 -4.02 -2.10 32.95
C GLY A 266 -4.49 -3.08 31.87
N VAL A 267 -4.86 -2.59 30.68
CA VAL A 267 -5.32 -3.42 29.55
C VAL A 267 -4.16 -3.64 28.58
N GLU A 268 -3.91 -4.90 28.19
CA GLU A 268 -2.93 -5.21 27.16
C GLU A 268 -3.48 -4.84 25.78
N ALA A 269 -2.82 -3.92 25.08
CA ALA A 269 -3.21 -3.51 23.73
C ALA A 269 -2.37 -4.24 22.68
N ARG A 270 -3.02 -5.08 21.86
CA ARG A 270 -2.40 -5.81 20.75
C ARG A 270 -2.81 -5.19 19.43
N VAL A 271 -1.97 -4.31 18.88
CA VAL A 271 -2.20 -3.76 17.53
C VAL A 271 -1.69 -4.74 16.49
N ALA A 272 -2.60 -5.37 15.74
CA ALA A 272 -2.26 -6.17 14.58
C ALA A 272 -2.56 -5.37 13.31
N TYR A 273 -1.58 -5.30 12.40
CA TYR A 273 -1.82 -4.71 11.09
C TYR A 273 -2.04 -5.76 10.02
N THR A 274 -2.73 -5.38 8.94
CA THR A 274 -2.87 -6.17 7.71
C THR A 274 -2.46 -5.35 6.49
N ALA A 275 -1.82 -5.99 5.51
CA ALA A 275 -1.45 -5.37 4.23
C ALA A 275 -2.67 -5.00 3.38
N GLY A 276 -3.71 -5.83 3.43
CA GLY A 276 -4.98 -5.62 2.74
C GLY A 276 -6.11 -5.23 3.68
N LEU A 277 -7.29 -5.03 3.09
CA LEU A 277 -8.54 -4.71 3.78
C LEU A 277 -9.27 -5.96 4.26
N ASP A 278 -8.54 -6.99 4.70
CA ASP A 278 -9.10 -8.21 5.27
C ASP A 278 -8.43 -8.46 6.63
N GLY A 279 -9.20 -8.32 7.71
CA GLY A 279 -8.73 -8.46 9.08
C GLY A 279 -8.59 -9.90 9.56
N ARG A 280 -9.15 -10.89 8.85
CA ARG A 280 -9.18 -12.29 9.31
C ARG A 280 -7.80 -12.91 9.46
N PRO A 281 -6.81 -12.67 8.57
CA PRO A 281 -5.45 -13.16 8.78
C PRO A 281 -4.85 -12.70 10.12
N ALA A 282 -5.08 -11.44 10.52
CA ALA A 282 -4.62 -10.94 11.82
C ALA A 282 -5.38 -11.59 12.99
N ILE A 283 -6.70 -11.77 12.87
CA ILE A 283 -7.50 -12.47 13.88
C ILE A 283 -6.97 -13.89 14.09
N ASN A 284 -6.82 -14.66 13.01
CA ASN A 284 -6.41 -16.05 13.05
C ASN A 284 -4.96 -16.24 13.53
N THR A 285 -4.11 -15.23 13.34
CA THR A 285 -2.68 -15.31 13.71
C THR A 285 -2.44 -14.86 15.16
N PHE A 286 -3.17 -13.86 15.64
CA PHE A 286 -2.83 -13.18 16.90
C PHE A 286 -3.97 -13.08 17.91
N PHE A 287 -5.23 -13.17 17.48
CA PHE A 287 -6.38 -12.91 18.36
C PHE A 287 -7.21 -14.14 18.66
N ALA A 288 -6.96 -15.25 17.99
CA ALA A 288 -7.59 -16.51 18.27
C ALA A 288 -6.65 -17.68 18.00
N HIS A 289 -7.01 -18.84 18.53
CA HIS A 289 -6.43 -20.10 18.12
C HIS A 289 -7.53 -21.13 17.88
N GLN A 290 -7.23 -22.10 17.03
CA GLN A 290 -8.14 -23.21 16.75
C GLN A 290 -7.84 -24.34 17.74
N VAL A 291 -8.87 -24.79 18.44
CA VAL A 291 -8.79 -25.87 19.42
C VAL A 291 -9.66 -27.02 18.93
N ASP A 292 -9.14 -28.24 19.06
CA ASP A 292 -9.92 -29.43 18.76
C ASP A 292 -10.99 -29.61 19.85
N SER A 293 -12.25 -29.73 19.43
CA SER A 293 -13.34 -29.95 20.37
C SER A 293 -13.21 -31.33 21.00
N HIS A 294 -13.27 -31.40 22.34
CA HIS A 294 -13.18 -32.65 23.10
C HIS A 294 -14.29 -33.65 22.77
N ASN A 295 -15.36 -33.20 22.11
CA ASN A 295 -16.57 -33.99 21.86
C ASN A 295 -16.68 -34.48 20.41
N GLY A 296 -15.66 -34.29 19.57
CA GLY A 296 -15.65 -34.74 18.17
C GLY A 296 -16.42 -33.83 17.20
N GLU A 297 -16.91 -32.67 17.65
CA GLU A 297 -17.69 -31.71 16.86
C GLU A 297 -16.84 -30.79 15.95
N GLY A 298 -15.57 -31.15 15.70
CA GLY A 298 -14.64 -30.37 14.88
C GLY A 298 -13.79 -29.37 15.69
N LYS A 299 -13.26 -28.35 15.02
CA LYS A 299 -12.43 -27.31 15.65
C LYS A 299 -13.29 -26.11 16.05
N HIS A 300 -13.11 -25.60 17.26
CA HIS A 300 -13.69 -24.33 17.69
C HIS A 300 -12.62 -23.24 17.81
N THR A 301 -13.08 -22.00 17.71
CA THR A 301 -12.22 -20.82 17.80
C THR A 301 -12.21 -20.34 19.25
N GLU A 302 -11.03 -20.30 19.87
CA GLU A 302 -10.86 -19.71 21.20
C GLU A 302 -10.23 -18.33 21.11
N PRO A 303 -10.91 -17.27 21.60
CA PRO A 303 -10.37 -15.93 21.58
C PRO A 303 -9.20 -15.79 22.56
N LEU A 304 -8.16 -15.10 22.11
CA LEU A 304 -6.99 -14.67 22.91
C LEU A 304 -7.11 -13.21 23.35
N ILE A 305 -8.23 -12.56 23.05
CA ILE A 305 -8.55 -11.17 23.34
C ILE A 305 -9.95 -11.08 23.95
N ASP A 306 -10.23 -10.01 24.69
CA ASP A 306 -11.53 -9.75 25.32
C ASP A 306 -12.38 -8.75 24.51
N LEU A 307 -11.76 -8.00 23.60
CA LEU A 307 -12.38 -6.96 22.79
C LEU A 307 -11.65 -6.87 21.45
N LEU A 308 -12.40 -6.86 20.34
CA LEU A 308 -11.87 -6.52 19.03
C LEU A 308 -12.26 -5.09 18.67
N ALA A 309 -11.32 -4.27 18.22
CA ALA A 309 -11.61 -2.96 17.65
C ALA A 309 -10.88 -2.75 16.32
N THR A 310 -11.51 -2.07 15.35
CA THR A 310 -10.81 -1.56 14.16
C THR A 310 -10.43 -0.10 14.36
N THR A 311 -9.26 0.28 13.84
CA THR A 311 -8.70 1.65 13.93
C THR A 311 -8.52 2.29 12.56
N SER A 312 -9.00 1.63 11.50
CA SER A 312 -8.77 2.01 10.11
C SER A 312 -9.95 2.74 9.46
N GLY A 313 -11.12 2.75 10.11
CA GLY A 313 -12.36 3.24 9.51
C GLY A 313 -12.96 2.34 8.41
N TYR A 314 -12.29 1.24 8.01
CA TYR A 314 -12.80 0.31 7.01
C TYR A 314 -13.60 -0.85 7.62
N ALA A 315 -14.37 -1.53 6.77
CA ALA A 315 -15.02 -2.79 7.12
C ALA A 315 -13.98 -3.86 7.52
N LEU A 316 -14.41 -4.84 8.33
CA LEU A 316 -13.55 -5.93 8.80
C LEU A 316 -13.03 -6.80 7.65
N VAL A 317 -13.87 -7.04 6.63
CA VAL A 317 -13.52 -7.84 5.44
C VAL A 317 -13.99 -7.12 4.17
N GLY A 318 -13.01 -6.73 3.36
CA GLY A 318 -13.21 -6.05 2.08
C GLY A 318 -13.13 -4.53 2.17
N GLY A 319 -12.74 -3.91 1.06
CA GLY A 319 -12.75 -2.45 0.90
C GLY A 319 -14.10 -1.92 0.41
N MET A 320 -14.22 -0.60 0.26
CA MET A 320 -15.48 0.07 -0.14
C MET A 320 -16.13 -0.51 -1.41
N ALA A 321 -15.32 -0.95 -2.38
CA ALA A 321 -15.80 -1.52 -3.64
C ALA A 321 -15.98 -3.05 -3.64
N GLN A 322 -15.53 -3.74 -2.58
CA GLN A 322 -15.54 -5.21 -2.46
C GLN A 322 -15.83 -5.65 -1.02
N SER A 323 -16.77 -4.99 -0.34
CA SER A 323 -17.16 -5.32 1.03
C SER A 323 -17.77 -6.71 1.10
N LYS A 324 -17.42 -7.49 2.13
CA LYS A 324 -17.88 -8.87 2.32
C LYS A 324 -18.51 -9.06 3.69
N PRO A 325 -19.72 -8.55 3.92
CA PRO A 325 -20.36 -8.55 5.23
C PRO A 325 -20.62 -9.96 5.78
N ASP A 326 -20.98 -10.93 4.94
CA ASP A 326 -21.21 -12.32 5.40
C ASP A 326 -19.93 -12.99 5.92
N GLU A 327 -18.80 -12.76 5.22
CA GLU A 327 -17.50 -13.25 5.65
C GLU A 327 -17.03 -12.56 6.94
N ALA A 328 -17.33 -11.27 7.10
CA ALA A 328 -17.06 -10.52 8.33
C ALA A 328 -17.91 -11.03 9.51
N ARG A 329 -19.21 -11.23 9.29
CA ARG A 329 -20.14 -11.77 10.30
C ARG A 329 -19.69 -13.13 10.79
N ALA A 330 -19.37 -14.05 9.88
CA ALA A 330 -18.90 -15.39 10.25
C ALA A 330 -17.61 -15.34 11.09
N ALA A 331 -16.66 -14.45 10.75
CA ALA A 331 -15.44 -14.27 11.52
C ALA A 331 -15.70 -13.71 12.92
N MET A 332 -16.63 -12.75 13.05
CA MET A 332 -17.02 -12.17 14.33
C MET A 332 -17.79 -13.14 15.21
N GLU A 333 -18.72 -13.91 14.64
CA GLU A 333 -19.47 -14.96 15.34
C GLU A 333 -18.53 -16.06 15.85
N ALA A 334 -17.54 -16.46 15.04
CA ALA A 334 -16.53 -17.43 15.47
C ALA A 334 -15.63 -16.90 16.59
N LEU A 335 -15.22 -15.63 16.53
CA LEU A 335 -14.38 -15.02 17.56
C LEU A 335 -15.15 -14.75 18.87
N ASN A 336 -16.43 -14.39 18.76
CA ASN A 336 -17.38 -14.19 19.86
C ASN A 336 -16.91 -13.25 20.97
N VAL A 337 -16.34 -12.09 20.59
CA VAL A 337 -15.98 -11.00 21.51
C VAL A 337 -16.67 -9.70 21.09
N PRO A 338 -16.90 -8.74 22.00
CA PRO A 338 -17.38 -7.41 21.64
C PRO A 338 -16.54 -6.79 20.52
N PHE A 339 -17.21 -6.12 19.58
CA PHE A 339 -16.60 -5.47 18.44
C PHE A 339 -16.87 -3.97 18.44
N LEU A 340 -15.82 -3.17 18.32
CA LEU A 340 -15.89 -1.71 18.17
C LEU A 340 -15.26 -1.27 16.85
N GLN A 341 -15.79 -0.18 16.29
CA GLN A 341 -15.19 0.47 15.14
C GLN A 341 -14.85 1.90 15.53
N ASP A 342 -13.55 2.19 15.62
CA ASP A 342 -13.03 3.53 15.75
C ASP A 342 -12.81 4.11 14.35
N ILE A 343 -13.34 5.31 14.12
CA ILE A 343 -13.28 6.00 12.84
C ILE A 343 -12.32 7.17 13.01
N PRO A 344 -11.11 7.10 12.42
CA PRO A 344 -10.24 8.26 12.34
C PRO A 344 -10.95 9.37 11.54
N LEU A 345 -11.29 10.46 12.21
CA LEU A 345 -11.80 11.67 11.56
C LEU A 345 -10.61 12.53 11.16
N VAL A 346 -10.62 12.99 9.91
CA VAL A 346 -9.55 13.82 9.30
C VAL A 346 -9.66 15.26 9.74
#